data_AF-T1BXR7-F1
#
_entry.id   AF-T1BXR7-F1
#
_cell.length_a   1.000
_cell.length_b   1.000
_cell.length_c   1.000
_cell.angle_alpha   90.00
_cell.angle_beta   90.00
_cell.angle_gamma   90.00
#
_symmetry.space_group_name_H-M   'P 1'
#
loop_
_entity.id
_entity.type
_entity.pdbx_description
1 polymer ?
#
loop_
_entity_poly.entity_id
_entity_poly.type
_entity_poly.pdbx_seq_one_letter_code
_entity_poly.pdbx_strand_id
1 'polypeptide(L)'
;MPPGQPLIDLHHSWESAHACYDSGKMDGFVWAEGTPYTMGYYNQTDIPNYWKYARHYTLCDRFFSSEMSGSSPNHVYTVAAQSKELNNIGSLAQLRKETGDDDGFSFISIVKRFTGKDVSWGYYVETQPLPPDAHAV
;
A
#
# COMPACT_ATOMS: atom_id res chain seq x y z
N MET A 1 -9.55 -15.86 2.20
CA MET A 1 -10.70 -15.94 3.12
C MET A 1 -11.81 -16.76 2.48
N PRO A 2 -12.48 -17.65 3.23
CA PRO A 2 -13.70 -18.31 2.77
C PRO A 2 -14.75 -17.31 2.24
N PRO A 3 -15.56 -17.70 1.23
CA PRO A 3 -16.63 -16.86 0.71
C PRO A 3 -17.59 -16.38 1.82
N GLY A 4 -17.92 -15.09 1.82
CA GLY A 4 -18.90 -14.50 2.75
C GLY A 4 -18.34 -13.95 4.06
N GLN A 5 -17.02 -13.93 4.26
CA GLN A 5 -16.41 -13.24 5.40
C GLN A 5 -16.14 -11.76 5.10
N PRO A 6 -16.28 -10.86 6.10
CA PRO A 6 -16.04 -9.44 5.91
C PRO A 6 -14.57 -9.19 5.56
N LEU A 7 -14.33 -8.26 4.63
CA LEU A 7 -13.01 -7.69 4.42
C LEU A 7 -12.61 -6.96 5.71
N ILE A 8 -11.62 -7.52 6.41
CA ILE A 8 -11.06 -6.94 7.62
C ILE A 8 -9.69 -6.39 7.27
N ASP A 9 -9.46 -5.14 7.67
CA ASP A 9 -8.18 -4.48 7.58
C ASP A 9 -7.26 -4.99 8.69
N LEU A 10 -6.19 -5.67 8.32
CA LEU A 10 -5.18 -6.15 9.26
C LEU A 10 -4.28 -4.99 9.68
N HIS A 11 -3.76 -5.04 10.90
CA HIS A 11 -2.84 -4.01 11.37
C HIS A 11 -1.59 -3.95 10.49
N HIS A 12 -1.32 -2.77 9.93
CA HIS A 12 -0.21 -2.53 9.00
C HIS A 12 0.59 -1.26 9.35
N SER A 13 0.66 -0.93 10.66
CA SER A 13 1.49 0.16 11.16
C SER A 13 2.97 -0.22 11.20
N TRP A 14 3.85 0.77 11.37
CA TRP A 14 5.29 0.55 11.60
C TRP A 14 5.53 -0.42 12.76
N GLU A 15 4.89 -0.18 13.90
CA GLU A 15 5.05 -0.97 15.12
C GLU A 15 4.57 -2.41 14.91
N SER A 16 3.41 -2.57 14.27
CA SER A 16 2.82 -3.89 14.01
C SER A 16 3.69 -4.68 13.06
N ALA A 17 4.14 -4.07 11.95
CA ALA A 17 4.96 -4.75 10.96
C ALA A 17 6.32 -5.18 11.52
N HIS A 18 6.97 -4.34 12.35
CA HIS A 18 8.23 -4.70 13.01
C HIS A 18 8.05 -5.78 14.10
N ALA A 19 6.92 -5.77 14.80
CA ALA A 19 6.56 -6.83 15.73
C ALA A 19 6.31 -8.17 15.00
N CYS A 20 5.60 -8.16 13.87
CA CYS A 20 5.41 -9.34 13.02
C CYS A 20 6.75 -9.91 12.50
N TYR A 21 7.64 -9.02 12.06
CA TYR A 21 8.95 -9.37 11.53
C TYR A 21 9.86 -10.07 12.57
N ASP A 22 9.71 -9.72 13.86
CA ASP A 22 10.50 -10.22 15.00
C ASP A 22 12.00 -10.38 14.68
N SER A 23 12.64 -9.28 14.27
CA SER A 23 14.08 -9.28 13.94
C SER A 23 14.50 -10.35 12.92
N GLY A 24 13.59 -10.74 12.01
CA GLY A 24 13.83 -11.73 10.98
C GLY A 24 13.47 -13.16 11.36
N LYS A 25 12.91 -13.41 12.55
CA LYS A 25 12.39 -14.73 12.94
C LYS A 25 11.06 -15.06 12.25
N MET A 26 10.29 -14.04 11.89
CA MET A 26 9.02 -14.18 11.15
C MET A 26 7.95 -15.01 11.86
N ASP A 27 7.97 -15.08 13.19
CA ASP A 27 7.02 -15.82 14.03
C ASP A 27 6.12 -14.91 14.89
N GLY A 28 6.20 -13.59 14.72
CA GLY A 28 5.46 -12.61 15.51
C GLY A 28 4.03 -12.31 15.03
N PHE A 29 3.63 -12.76 13.83
CA PHE A 29 2.41 -12.31 13.15
C PHE A 29 1.12 -12.52 13.98
N VAL A 30 0.89 -13.73 14.49
CA VAL A 30 -0.32 -14.05 15.28
C VAL A 30 -0.35 -13.25 16.58
N TRP A 31 0.80 -12.97 17.17
CA TRP A 31 0.88 -12.18 18.40
C TRP A 31 0.60 -10.69 18.15
N ALA A 32 1.16 -10.13 17.08
CA ALA A 32 1.08 -8.72 16.76
C ALA A 32 -0.28 -8.31 16.16
N GLU A 33 -0.85 -9.12 15.27
CA GLU A 33 -2.14 -8.84 14.62
C GLU A 33 -3.32 -9.49 15.34
N GLY A 34 -3.15 -10.71 15.85
CA GLY A 34 -4.13 -11.36 16.74
C GLY A 34 -5.48 -11.71 16.11
N THR A 35 -5.63 -11.67 14.78
CA THR A 35 -6.93 -11.93 14.14
C THR A 35 -7.05 -13.37 13.62
N PRO A 36 -8.27 -13.91 13.45
CA PRO A 36 -8.49 -15.18 12.75
C PRO A 36 -8.00 -15.21 11.28
N TYR A 37 -7.65 -14.04 10.72
CA TYR A 37 -7.31 -13.85 9.31
C TYR A 37 -5.81 -13.70 9.06
N THR A 38 -5.01 -13.49 10.12
CA THR A 38 -3.57 -13.21 10.05
C THR A 38 -2.77 -14.26 9.28
N MET A 39 -3.13 -15.54 9.41
CA MET A 39 -2.47 -16.64 8.68
C MET A 39 -3.25 -17.07 7.42
N GLY A 40 -4.26 -16.30 7.03
CA GLY A 40 -5.09 -16.58 5.87
C GLY A 40 -4.34 -16.32 4.57
N TYR A 41 -4.65 -17.10 3.53
CA TYR A 41 -4.16 -16.87 2.18
C TYR A 41 -5.31 -17.02 1.17
N TYR A 42 -5.08 -16.50 -0.02
CA TYR A 42 -5.96 -16.67 -1.18
C TYR A 42 -5.28 -17.58 -2.21
N ASN A 43 -6.06 -18.45 -2.84
CA ASN A 43 -5.58 -19.32 -3.91
C ASN A 43 -6.24 -18.94 -5.25
N GLN A 44 -6.02 -19.76 -6.27
CA GLN A 44 -6.57 -19.50 -7.61
C GLN A 44 -8.10 -19.48 -7.68
N THR A 45 -8.81 -20.25 -6.84
CA THR A 45 -10.27 -20.21 -6.81
C THR A 45 -10.79 -18.89 -6.25
N ASP A 46 -10.00 -18.22 -5.41
CA ASP A 46 -10.40 -16.95 -4.78
C ASP A 46 -10.06 -15.74 -5.65
N ILE A 47 -8.88 -15.73 -6.31
CA ILE A 47 -8.38 -14.61 -7.12
C ILE A 47 -7.95 -15.06 -8.54
N PRO A 48 -8.87 -15.64 -9.35
CA PRO A 48 -8.54 -16.30 -10.61
C PRO A 48 -7.87 -15.39 -11.64
N ASN A 49 -8.22 -14.09 -11.66
CA ASN A 49 -7.63 -13.11 -12.57
C ASN A 49 -6.16 -12.84 -12.26
N TYR A 50 -5.78 -12.74 -10.99
CA TYR A 50 -4.38 -12.55 -10.58
C TYR A 50 -3.51 -13.75 -10.98
N TRP A 51 -4.02 -14.96 -10.77
CA TRP A 51 -3.34 -16.18 -11.23
C TRP A 51 -3.25 -16.27 -12.75
N LYS A 52 -4.25 -15.77 -13.48
CA LYS A 52 -4.19 -15.66 -14.94
C LYS A 52 -3.09 -14.70 -15.37
N TYR A 53 -2.99 -13.51 -14.76
CA TYR A 53 -1.91 -12.56 -15.07
C TYR A 53 -0.54 -13.13 -14.77
N ALA A 54 -0.34 -13.77 -13.61
CA ALA A 54 0.92 -14.40 -13.23
C ALA A 54 1.37 -15.51 -14.20
N ARG A 55 0.44 -16.17 -14.91
CA ARG A 55 0.74 -17.18 -15.93
C ARG A 55 1.07 -16.60 -17.31
N HIS A 56 0.57 -15.41 -17.62
CA HIS A 56 0.73 -14.80 -18.94
C HIS A 56 1.78 -13.68 -18.97
N TYR A 57 2.15 -13.15 -17.81
CA TYR A 57 3.08 -12.04 -17.63
C TYR A 57 4.09 -12.35 -16.53
N THR A 58 4.99 -11.41 -16.28
CA THR A 58 6.01 -11.54 -15.23
C THR A 58 5.40 -11.34 -13.85
N LEU A 59 5.67 -12.30 -12.96
CA LEU A 59 5.45 -12.17 -11.52
C LEU A 59 6.78 -11.82 -10.84
N CYS A 60 6.80 -10.75 -10.06
CA CYS A 60 7.94 -10.39 -9.21
C CYS A 60 7.74 -11.00 -7.81
N ASP A 61 8.23 -12.22 -7.58
CA ASP A 61 8.09 -12.96 -6.31
C ASP A 61 9.12 -12.56 -5.23
N ARG A 62 9.96 -11.57 -5.54
CA ARG A 62 10.92 -10.91 -4.63
C ARG A 62 10.77 -9.39 -4.66
N PHE A 63 9.52 -8.93 -4.70
CA PHE A 63 9.15 -7.52 -4.68
C PHE A 63 8.61 -7.14 -3.29
N PHE A 64 9.21 -6.14 -2.67
CA PHE A 64 8.92 -5.73 -1.29
C PHE A 64 8.41 -4.29 -1.27
N SER A 65 7.64 -3.94 -0.24
CA SER A 65 7.38 -2.54 0.06
C SER A 65 8.70 -1.80 0.30
N SER A 66 8.76 -0.51 -0.04
CA SER A 66 9.97 0.27 0.17
C SER A 66 10.20 0.55 1.66
N GLU A 67 9.13 0.62 2.44
CA GLU A 67 9.15 0.81 3.89
C GLU A 67 8.21 -0.20 4.58
N MET A 68 8.64 -0.73 5.73
CA MET A 68 7.86 -1.64 6.59
C MET A 68 6.90 -0.82 7.47
N SER A 69 5.95 -0.14 6.82
CA SER A 69 5.01 0.81 7.42
C SER A 69 3.72 0.88 6.60
N GLY A 70 2.82 1.80 6.98
CA GLY A 70 1.53 2.00 6.33
C GLY A 70 1.60 2.53 4.89
N SER A 71 0.43 2.85 4.35
CA SER A 71 0.25 3.20 2.94
C SER A 71 0.95 4.49 2.51
N SER A 72 0.82 5.56 3.32
CA SER A 72 1.31 6.90 2.93
C SER A 72 2.80 6.94 2.58
N PRO A 73 3.75 6.44 3.39
CA PRO A 73 5.16 6.44 3.02
C PRO A 73 5.44 5.65 1.72
N ASN A 74 4.82 4.47 1.56
CA ASN A 74 5.02 3.61 0.39
C ASN A 74 4.45 4.22 -0.91
N HIS A 75 3.35 4.98 -0.84
CA HIS A 75 2.83 5.74 -1.98
C HIS A 75 3.82 6.83 -2.44
N VAL A 76 4.46 7.51 -1.50
CA VAL A 76 5.49 8.52 -1.82
C VAL A 76 6.72 7.86 -2.46
N TYR A 77 7.17 6.71 -1.92
CA TYR A 77 8.27 5.94 -2.53
C TYR A 77 8.01 5.58 -3.98
N THR A 78 6.77 5.27 -4.35
CA THR A 78 6.39 4.89 -5.73
C THR A 78 6.70 5.99 -6.73
N VAL A 79 6.56 7.26 -6.34
CA VAL A 79 6.76 8.42 -7.23
C VAL A 79 8.09 9.14 -7.00
N ALA A 80 8.76 8.93 -5.88
CA ALA A 80 9.93 9.72 -5.50
C ALA A 80 11.14 8.93 -4.98
N ALA A 81 11.03 7.61 -4.83
CA ALA A 81 12.09 6.75 -4.29
C ALA A 81 12.57 7.14 -2.87
N GLN A 82 11.77 7.91 -2.13
CA GLN A 82 11.93 8.24 -0.70
C GLN A 82 10.57 8.56 -0.10
N SER A 83 10.43 8.55 1.22
CA SER A 83 9.21 8.99 1.93
C SER A 83 9.38 10.30 2.72
N LYS A 84 10.60 10.84 2.87
CA LYS A 84 10.92 11.93 3.83
C LYS A 84 10.51 11.55 5.27
N GLU A 85 10.67 10.28 5.64
CA GLU A 85 10.37 9.77 6.99
C GLU A 85 8.90 10.02 7.38
N LEU A 86 8.00 10.00 6.39
CA LEU A 86 6.58 10.21 6.62
C LEU A 86 5.98 9.06 7.42
N ASN A 87 5.21 9.39 8.44
CA ASN A 87 4.33 8.41 9.07
C ASN A 87 3.08 8.14 8.20
N ASN A 88 2.21 7.23 8.63
CA ASN A 88 0.94 7.04 7.93
C ASN A 88 0.05 8.29 8.12
N ILE A 89 -0.29 8.95 7.02
CA ILE A 89 -1.04 10.22 6.99
C ILE A 89 -2.37 10.01 6.29
N GLY A 90 -3.47 10.35 6.96
CA GLY A 90 -4.83 10.18 6.44
C GLY A 90 -5.44 11.42 5.79
N SER A 91 -4.76 12.57 5.79
CA SER A 91 -5.31 13.80 5.21
C SER A 91 -4.24 14.81 4.76
N LEU A 92 -4.58 15.68 3.80
CA LEU A 92 -3.72 16.79 3.39
C LEU A 92 -3.45 17.79 4.52
N ALA A 93 -4.40 17.98 5.44
CA ALA A 93 -4.21 18.85 6.59
C ALA A 93 -3.12 18.31 7.53
N GLN A 94 -3.14 16.99 7.78
CA GLN A 94 -2.10 16.31 8.56
C GLN A 94 -0.75 16.34 7.82
N LEU A 95 -0.74 16.11 6.49
CA LEU A 95 0.46 16.23 5.67
C LEU A 95 1.14 17.59 5.83
N ARG A 96 0.39 18.68 5.67
CA ARG A 96 0.92 20.05 5.81
C ARG A 96 1.48 20.29 7.20
N LYS A 97 0.77 19.82 8.24
CA LYS A 97 1.21 19.95 9.63
C LYS A 97 2.53 19.20 9.90
N GLU A 98 2.67 17.99 9.37
CA GLU A 98 3.85 17.14 9.61
C GLU A 98 5.06 17.56 8.76
N THR A 99 4.83 18.02 7.54
CA THR A 99 5.91 18.30 6.58
C THR A 99 6.34 19.76 6.55
N GLY A 100 5.50 20.68 7.02
CA GLY A 100 5.68 22.12 6.87
C GLY A 100 5.70 22.58 5.41
N ASP A 101 5.14 21.78 4.50
CA ASP A 101 5.22 21.96 3.05
C ASP A 101 3.80 22.06 2.48
N ASP A 102 3.44 23.25 1.99
CA ASP A 102 2.08 23.54 1.48
C ASP A 102 1.77 22.75 0.21
N ASP A 103 2.80 22.42 -0.57
CA ASP A 103 2.75 21.61 -1.79
C ASP A 103 2.99 20.11 -1.52
N GLY A 104 3.15 19.74 -0.24
CA GLY A 104 3.31 18.37 0.25
C GLY A 104 4.76 17.89 0.33
N PHE A 105 5.53 17.99 -0.77
CA PHE A 105 6.91 17.47 -0.81
C PHE A 105 7.87 18.25 -1.73
N SER A 106 8.96 18.77 -1.14
CA SER A 106 9.99 19.55 -1.84
C SER A 106 10.96 18.74 -2.71
N PHE A 107 11.14 17.43 -2.48
CA PHE A 107 12.08 16.59 -3.24
C PHE A 107 11.63 16.31 -4.69
N ILE A 108 12.57 15.85 -5.52
CA ILE A 108 12.31 15.45 -6.91
C ILE A 108 11.51 14.14 -6.94
N SER A 109 10.38 14.16 -7.65
CA SER A 109 9.59 12.98 -8.01
C SER A 109 9.66 12.73 -9.52
N ILE A 110 9.20 11.55 -9.97
CA ILE A 110 9.05 11.23 -11.39
C ILE A 110 8.09 12.21 -12.08
N VAL A 111 7.06 12.66 -11.35
CA VAL A 111 6.12 13.70 -11.79
C VAL A 111 6.84 15.02 -12.08
N LYS A 112 7.68 15.51 -11.16
CA LYS A 112 8.49 16.74 -11.39
C LYS A 112 9.43 16.56 -12.59
N ARG A 113 9.98 15.35 -12.79
CA ARG A 113 10.84 15.04 -13.95
C ARG A 113 10.08 15.06 -15.27
N PHE A 114 8.87 14.48 -15.32
CA PHE A 114 8.04 14.52 -16.52
C PHE A 114 7.60 15.95 -16.87
N THR A 115 7.11 16.71 -15.90
CA THR A 115 6.75 18.12 -16.09
C THR A 115 7.93 18.95 -16.60
N GLY A 116 9.12 18.81 -16.00
CA GLY A 116 10.32 19.52 -16.45
C GLY A 116 10.87 19.10 -17.83
N LYS A 117 10.26 18.10 -18.47
CA LYS A 117 10.58 17.61 -19.81
C LYS A 117 9.39 17.72 -20.77
N ASP A 118 8.33 18.42 -20.40
CA ASP A 118 7.09 18.55 -21.17
C ASP A 118 6.47 17.20 -21.56
N VAL A 119 6.66 16.17 -20.74
CA VAL A 119 6.05 14.85 -20.91
C VAL A 119 4.70 14.84 -20.20
N SER A 120 3.64 14.49 -20.93
CA SER A 120 2.30 14.37 -20.36
C SER A 120 2.25 13.24 -19.33
N TRP A 121 1.58 13.52 -18.21
CA TRP A 121 1.39 12.55 -17.14
C TRP A 121 0.05 12.81 -16.44
N GLY A 122 -0.44 11.80 -15.70
CA GLY A 122 -1.62 11.91 -14.88
C GLY A 122 -1.58 10.91 -13.72
N TYR A 123 -2.22 11.27 -12.61
CA TYR A 123 -2.46 10.37 -11.48
C TYR A 123 -3.97 10.17 -11.37
N TYR A 124 -4.45 8.99 -11.76
CA TYR A 124 -5.88 8.68 -11.79
C TYR A 124 -6.26 7.95 -10.51
N VAL A 125 -7.20 8.52 -9.75
CA VAL A 125 -7.71 7.97 -8.50
C VAL A 125 -9.23 8.02 -8.51
N GLU A 126 -9.87 6.97 -7.99
CA GLU A 126 -11.32 6.97 -7.80
C GLU A 126 -11.68 7.96 -6.68
N THR A 127 -12.60 8.86 -6.96
CA THR A 127 -13.03 9.92 -6.04
C THR A 127 -14.52 9.85 -5.71
N GLN A 128 -15.25 8.98 -6.41
CA GLN A 128 -16.65 8.71 -6.15
C GLN A 128 -16.79 7.46 -5.26
N PRO A 129 -17.76 7.46 -4.32
CA PRO A 129 -18.14 6.23 -3.66
C PRO A 129 -18.54 5.18 -4.70
N LEU A 130 -18.24 3.91 -4.44
CA LEU A 130 -18.82 2.82 -5.22
C LEU A 130 -20.36 2.98 -5.25
N PRO A 131 -21.01 2.83 -6.41
CA PRO A 131 -22.46 2.72 -6.48
C PRO A 131 -22.96 1.68 -5.48
N PRO A 132 -24.15 1.86 -4.87
CA PRO A 132 -24.68 0.95 -3.86
C PRO A 132 -24.77 -0.52 -4.33
N ASP A 133 -24.81 -0.76 -5.64
CA ASP A 133 -24.93 -2.03 -6.33
C ASP A 133 -23.60 -2.55 -6.92
N ALA A 134 -22.49 -1.82 -6.75
CA ALA A 134 -21.19 -2.28 -7.22
C ALA A 134 -20.66 -3.38 -6.31
N HIS A 135 -20.62 -4.60 -6.83
CA HIS A 135 -19.86 -5.68 -6.21
C HIS A 135 -18.37 -5.44 -6.45
N ALA A 136 -17.57 -5.41 -5.38
CA ALA A 136 -16.13 -5.48 -5.49
C ALA A 136 -15.76 -6.76 -6.26
N VAL A 137 -15.09 -6.60 -7.39
CA VAL A 137 -14.64 -7.70 -8.26
C VAL A 137 -13.45 -8.41 -7.63
#